data_AF-A0A8H5TMB9-F1
#
_entry.id   AF-A0A8H5TMB9-F1
#
_cell.length_a   1.000
_cell.length_b   1.000
_cell.length_c   1.000
_cell.angle_alpha   90.00
_cell.angle_beta   90.00
_cell.angle_gamma   90.00
#
_symmetry.space_group_name_H-M   'P 1'
#
loop_
_entity.id
_entity.type
_entity.pdbx_description
1 polymer ?
#
loop_
_entity_poly.entity_id
_entity_poly.type
_entity_poly.pdbx_seq_one_letter_code
_entity_poly.pdbx_strand_id
1 'polypeptide(L)'
;MSSIKLIIPREALFSTGFLLAPLGAFMFYWLCLVFYRLFLHPLRNVPGPKIAAATSWYEFYQDVILDGNYIKDYPRVHEKYGPIVRMSPNRVQINDPNFYHK
;
A
#
# COMPACT_ATOMS: atom_id res chain seq x y z
N MET A 1 39.77 -9.76 -29.02
CA MET A 1 38.48 -10.33 -28.54
C MET A 1 38.68 -10.82 -27.12
N SER A 2 37.68 -10.60 -26.27
CA SER A 2 37.56 -11.07 -24.88
C SER A 2 38.24 -10.23 -23.80
N SER A 3 37.58 -9.13 -23.41
CA SER A 3 37.73 -8.53 -22.07
C SER A 3 36.45 -7.81 -21.70
N ILE A 4 35.46 -8.59 -21.25
CA ILE A 4 34.40 -8.12 -20.37
C ILE A 4 34.49 -9.02 -19.14
N LYS A 5 35.43 -8.73 -18.25
CA LYS A 5 35.38 -9.26 -16.89
C LYS A 5 34.24 -8.53 -16.20
N LEU A 6 33.13 -9.26 -16.06
CA LEU A 6 31.94 -8.89 -15.32
C LEU A 6 32.35 -8.25 -13.98
N ILE A 7 31.78 -7.08 -13.66
CA ILE A 7 32.23 -6.17 -12.61
C ILE A 7 32.00 -6.70 -11.17
N ILE A 8 31.51 -7.93 -11.03
CA ILE A 8 31.19 -8.58 -9.75
C ILE A 8 31.82 -9.99 -9.75
N PRO A 9 32.68 -10.30 -8.76
CA PRO A 9 33.27 -11.64 -8.64
C PRO A 9 32.20 -12.68 -8.28
N ARG A 10 32.29 -13.89 -8.84
CA ARG A 10 31.30 -14.96 -8.70
C ARG A 10 31.09 -15.37 -7.24
N GLU A 11 32.16 -15.37 -6.45
CA GLU A 11 32.16 -15.60 -5.01
C GLU A 11 31.39 -14.53 -4.21
N ALA A 12 31.34 -13.28 -4.67
CA ALA A 12 30.53 -12.25 -4.03
C ALA A 12 29.03 -12.44 -4.30
N LEU A 13 28.66 -13.10 -5.40
CA LEU A 13 27.26 -13.40 -5.73
C LEU A 13 26.63 -14.40 -4.75
N PHE A 14 27.44 -15.26 -4.14
CA PHE A 14 27.05 -16.27 -3.14
C PHE A 14 27.34 -15.84 -1.69
N SER A 15 27.88 -14.64 -1.48
CA SER A 15 28.03 -14.05 -0.15
C SER A 15 26.65 -13.86 0.49
N THR A 16 26.51 -14.27 1.75
CA THR A 16 25.28 -14.09 2.53
C THR A 16 24.82 -12.63 2.57
N GLY A 17 25.77 -11.68 2.54
CA GLY A 17 25.47 -10.24 2.47
C GLY A 17 24.83 -9.81 1.15
N PHE A 18 25.20 -10.43 0.03
CA PHE A 18 24.66 -10.10 -1.30
C PHE A 18 23.22 -10.63 -1.47
N LEU A 19 22.89 -11.75 -0.84
CA LEU A 19 21.53 -12.32 -0.83
C LEU A 19 20.56 -11.58 0.11
N LEU A 20 21.07 -11.02 1.23
CA LEU A 20 20.24 -10.29 2.20
C LEU A 20 20.03 -8.81 1.83
N ALA A 21 20.95 -8.21 1.08
CA ALA A 21 20.83 -6.83 0.61
C ALA A 21 19.50 -6.51 -0.11
N PRO A 22 18.98 -7.32 -1.06
CA PRO A 22 17.70 -7.03 -1.71
C PRO A 22 16.52 -7.11 -0.74
N LEU A 23 16.55 -8.03 0.23
CA LEU A 23 15.49 -8.14 1.24
C LEU A 23 15.48 -6.89 2.14
N GLY A 24 16.66 -6.44 2.58
CA GLY A 24 16.81 -5.20 3.36
C GLY A 24 16.31 -3.98 2.59
N ALA A 25 16.71 -3.83 1.33
CA ALA A 25 16.25 -2.74 0.46
C ALA A 25 14.74 -2.77 0.24
N PHE A 26 14.16 -3.97 0.05
CA PHE A 26 12.71 -4.15 -0.09
C PHE A 26 11.96 -3.73 1.18
N MET A 27 12.41 -4.19 2.36
CA MET A 27 11.81 -3.79 3.64
C MET A 27 11.89 -2.28 3.87
N PHE A 28 13.05 -1.68 3.60
CA PHE A 28 13.26 -0.25 3.73
C PHE A 28 12.35 0.56 2.79
N TYR A 29 12.24 0.13 1.53
CA TYR A 29 11.33 0.73 0.55
C TYR A 29 9.87 0.72 1.04
N TRP A 30 9.39 -0.43 1.53
CA TRP A 30 8.02 -0.54 2.05
C TRP A 30 7.78 0.32 3.28
N LEU A 31 8.75 0.40 4.19
CA LEU A 31 8.65 1.26 5.37
C LEU A 31 8.53 2.73 4.96
N CYS A 32 9.39 3.20 4.04
CA CYS A 32 9.35 4.56 3.50
C CYS A 32 8.02 4.84 2.78
N LEU A 33 7.53 3.87 2.00
CA LEU A 33 6.29 3.98 1.26
C LEU A 33 5.07 4.11 2.19
N VAL A 34 4.98 3.28 3.24
CA VAL A 34 3.92 3.36 4.24
C VAL A 34 3.97 4.68 4.98
N PHE A 35 5.16 5.12 5.39
CA PHE A 35 5.35 6.42 6.02
C PHE A 35 4.85 7.57 5.13
N TYR A 36 5.28 7.60 3.86
CA TYR A 36 4.82 8.59 2.89
C TYR A 36 3.30 8.58 2.75
N ARG A 37 2.68 7.40 2.61
CA ARG A 37 1.22 7.24 2.41
C ARG A 37 0.37 7.74 3.57
N LEU A 38 0.88 7.59 4.80
CA LEU A 38 0.19 8.00 6.01
C LEU A 38 0.40 9.47 6.37
N PHE A 39 1.61 10.00 6.16
CA PHE A 39 1.99 11.32 6.68
C PHE A 39 2.16 12.41 5.62
N LEU A 40 2.59 12.07 4.40
CA LEU A 40 2.95 13.03 3.36
C LEU A 40 1.98 13.02 2.17
N HIS A 41 1.18 11.97 2.03
CA HIS A 41 0.25 11.81 0.91
C HIS A 41 -0.82 12.92 0.89
N PRO A 42 -1.22 13.43 -0.29
CA PRO A 42 -2.27 14.45 -0.38
C PRO A 42 -3.60 14.02 0.26
N LEU A 43 -3.93 12.72 0.17
CA LEU A 43 -5.13 12.13 0.80
C LEU A 43 -4.96 11.81 2.29
N ARG A 44 -3.95 12.34 2.99
CA ARG A 44 -3.73 12.07 4.43
C ARG A 44 -4.84 12.59 5.33
N ASN A 45 -5.55 13.65 4.90
CA ASN A 45 -6.62 14.28 5.67
C ASN A 45 -7.95 13.52 5.53
N VAL A 46 -8.06 12.61 4.58
CA VAL A 46 -9.27 11.81 4.38
C VAL A 46 -9.33 10.73 5.45
N PRO A 47 -10.40 10.68 6.26
CA PRO A 47 -10.52 9.71 7.34
C PRO A 47 -10.69 8.29 6.78
N GLY A 48 -10.29 7.27 7.57
CA GLY A 48 -10.46 5.87 7.20
C GLY A 48 -9.56 4.91 7.97
N PRO A 49 -9.70 3.60 7.75
CA PRO A 49 -8.81 2.61 8.35
C PRO A 49 -7.35 2.86 7.96
N LYS A 50 -6.46 3.01 8.95
CA LYS A 50 -5.02 3.28 8.70
C LYS A 50 -4.36 2.21 7.83
N ILE A 51 -4.78 0.95 7.97
CA ILE A 51 -4.29 -0.17 7.16
C ILE A 51 -4.68 0.07 5.68
N ALA A 52 -5.90 0.51 5.43
CA ALA A 52 -6.38 0.84 4.08
C ALA A 52 -5.64 2.07 3.48
N ALA A 53 -5.27 3.05 4.31
CA ALA A 53 -4.45 4.18 3.86
C ALA A 53 -2.98 3.78 3.57
N ALA A 54 -2.44 2.79 4.28
CA ALA A 54 -1.07 2.32 4.12
C ALA A 54 -0.91 1.33 2.95
N THR A 55 -1.84 0.38 2.81
CA THR A 55 -1.74 -0.72 1.85
C THR A 55 -3.11 -1.08 1.26
N SER A 56 -3.12 -1.57 0.02
CA SER A 56 -4.33 -2.12 -0.63
C SER A 56 -4.73 -3.49 -0.10
N TRP A 57 -4.01 -4.01 0.90
CA TRP A 57 -4.28 -5.33 1.48
C TRP A 57 -5.58 -5.37 2.27
N TYR A 58 -6.05 -4.23 2.77
CA TYR A 58 -7.36 -4.16 3.43
C TYR A 58 -8.49 -4.59 2.49
N GLU A 59 -8.54 -4.00 1.29
CA GLU A 59 -9.52 -4.32 0.24
C GLU A 59 -9.37 -5.78 -0.20
N PHE A 60 -8.14 -6.21 -0.49
CA PHE A 60 -7.85 -7.61 -0.87
C PHE A 60 -8.33 -8.63 0.17
N TYR A 61 -8.09 -8.36 1.46
CA TYR A 61 -8.53 -9.27 2.53
C TYR A 61 -10.06 -9.37 2.60
N GLN A 62 -10.75 -8.23 2.47
CA GLN A 62 -12.22 -8.21 2.49
C GLN A 62 -12.82 -8.90 1.26
N ASP A 63 -12.24 -8.72 0.08
CA ASP A 63 -12.77 -9.29 -1.16
C ASP A 63 -12.41 -10.75 -1.36
N VAL A 64 -11.15 -11.11 -1.16
CA VAL A 64 -10.63 -12.44 -1.52
C VAL A 64 -10.70 -13.42 -0.35
N ILE A 65 -10.42 -12.97 0.88
CA ILE A 65 -10.38 -13.87 2.04
C ILE A 65 -11.74 -13.95 2.74
N LEU A 66 -12.49 -12.84 2.77
CA LEU A 66 -13.81 -12.77 3.40
C LEU A 66 -14.98 -12.87 2.39
N ASP A 67 -14.70 -13.35 1.17
CA ASP A 67 -15.73 -13.65 0.16
C ASP A 67 -16.62 -12.44 -0.18
N GLY A 68 -15.98 -11.36 -0.65
CA GLY A 68 -16.65 -10.13 -1.08
C GLY A 68 -17.27 -9.31 0.05
N ASN A 69 -16.71 -9.39 1.27
CA ASN A 69 -17.24 -8.67 2.43
C ASN A 69 -17.02 -7.14 2.36
N TYR A 70 -16.18 -6.67 1.44
CA TYR A 70 -15.86 -5.25 1.29
C TYR A 70 -17.12 -4.39 1.11
N ILE A 71 -18.02 -4.81 0.22
CA ILE A 71 -19.28 -4.09 -0.06
C ILE A 71 -20.22 -4.15 1.15
N LYS A 72 -20.26 -5.29 1.85
CA LYS A 72 -21.11 -5.47 3.04
C LYS A 72 -20.66 -4.59 4.20
N ASP A 73 -19.36 -4.28 4.26
CA ASP A 73 -18.75 -3.46 5.31
C ASP A 73 -18.90 -1.94 5.07
N TYR A 74 -19.30 -1.52 3.86
CA TYR A 74 -19.44 -0.11 3.50
C TYR A 74 -20.29 0.71 4.48
N PRO A 75 -21.51 0.28 4.87
CA PRO A 75 -22.36 1.08 5.76
C PRO A 75 -21.67 1.35 7.11
N ARG A 76 -21.04 0.32 7.69
CA ARG A 76 -20.34 0.41 8.97
C ARG A 76 -19.13 1.33 8.90
N VAL A 77 -18.39 1.26 7.80
CA VAL A 77 -17.22 2.12 7.56
C VAL A 77 -17.65 3.59 7.43
N HIS A 78 -18.70 3.87 6.66
CA HIS A 78 -19.24 5.21 6.50
C HIS A 78 -19.91 5.75 7.76
N GLU A 79 -20.54 4.90 8.57
CA GLU A 79 -21.05 5.26 9.91
C GLU A 79 -19.91 5.71 10.84
N LYS A 80 -18.76 5.04 10.77
CA LYS A 80 -17.62 5.32 11.65
C LYS A 80 -16.76 6.50 11.22
N TYR A 81 -16.49 6.64 9.92
CA TYR A 81 -15.53 7.62 9.40
C TYR A 81 -16.18 8.79 8.64
N GLY A 82 -17.47 8.70 8.34
CA GLY A 82 -18.24 9.74 7.67
C GLY A 82 -18.47 9.47 6.17
N PRO A 83 -18.99 10.47 5.44
CA PRO A 83 -19.40 10.30 4.04
C PRO A 83 -18.24 10.10 3.07
N ILE A 84 -17.03 10.55 3.40
CA ILE A 84 -15.85 10.45 2.54
C ILE A 84 -14.79 9.64 3.29
N VAL A 85 -14.46 8.44 2.79
CA VAL A 85 -13.57 7.51 3.48
C VAL A 85 -12.47 6.99 2.57
N ARG A 86 -11.23 6.97 3.07
CA ARG A 86 -10.08 6.40 2.36
C ARG A 86 -10.01 4.90 2.58
N MET A 87 -10.35 4.14 1.53
CA MET A 87 -10.40 2.67 1.55
C MET A 87 -9.23 2.00 0.80
N SER A 88 -8.36 2.79 0.18
CA SER A 88 -7.08 2.34 -0.38
C SER A 88 -6.09 3.51 -0.39
N PRO A 89 -4.77 3.28 -0.56
CA PRO A 89 -3.81 4.37 -0.57
C PRO A 89 -4.13 5.45 -1.61
N ASN A 90 -4.67 5.03 -2.76
CA ASN A 90 -5.00 5.90 -3.90
C ASN A 90 -6.50 5.94 -4.22
N ARG A 91 -7.36 5.43 -3.33
CA ARG A 91 -8.82 5.36 -3.57
C ARG A 91 -9.59 5.90 -2.37
N VAL A 92 -10.55 6.76 -2.69
CA VAL A 92 -11.50 7.32 -1.73
C VAL A 92 -12.89 6.87 -2.15
N GLN A 93 -13.69 6.48 -1.17
CA GLN A 93 -15.11 6.19 -1.32
C GLN A 93 -15.93 7.35 -0.80
N ILE A 94 -17.01 7.62 -1.51
CA ILE A 94 -17.87 8.77 -1.26
C ILE A 94 -19.29 8.24 -1.21
N ASN A 95 -19.94 8.46 -0.09
CA ASN A 95 -21.35 8.16 0.17
C ASN A 95 -22.06 9.46 0.53
N ASP A 96 -22.02 10.44 -0.37
CA ASP A 96 -22.73 11.71 -0.27
C ASP A 96 -23.35 12.06 -1.63
N PRO A 97 -24.69 12.10 -1.73
CA PRO A 97 -25.40 12.47 -2.95
C PRO A 97 -25.06 13.88 -3.45
N ASN A 98 -24.65 14.79 -2.55
CA ASN A 98 -24.37 16.19 -2.88
C ASN A 98 -22.93 16.42 -3.30
N PHE A 99 -22.04 15.42 -3.17
CA PHE A 99 -20.64 15.57 -3.54
C PHE A 99 -20.44 15.78 -5.05
N TYR A 100 -21.37 15.29 -5.87
CA TYR A 100 -21.32 15.45 -7.32
C TYR A 100 -21.95 16.78 -7.75
N HIS A 101 -21.11 17.77 -8.01
CA HIS A 101 -21.51 19.00 -8.70
C HIS A 101 -21.15 18.89 -10.19
N LYS A 102 -22.15 19.07 -11.06
CA LYS A 102 -21.99 19.15 -12.52
C LYS A 102 -21.41 20.50 -12.94
#